data_AF-A0A1Y3ECM7-F1
#
_entry.id   AF-A0A1Y3ECM7-F1
#
_cell.length_a   1.000
_cell.length_b   1.000
_cell.length_c   1.000
_cell.angle_alpha   90.00
_cell.angle_beta   90.00
_cell.angle_gamma   90.00
#
_symmetry.space_group_name_H-M   'P 1'
#
loop_
_entity.id
_entity.type
_entity.pdbx_description
1 polymer ?
#
loop_
_entity_poly.entity_id
_entity_poly.type
_entity_poly.pdbx_seq_one_letter_code
_entity_poly.pdbx_strand_id
1 'polypeptide(L)'
;MNGTASAYVAVSSKQSERGRAISVATACMSFGFIAGPALQAAVSFISYPGYVYSVFHFNLYTAPAYIVNVLFMLSFALIWFNFEEVYAGLKEHQTTSKLIK
;
A
#
# COMPACT_ATOMS: atom_id res chain seq x y z
N MET A 1 4.27 -8.99 13.00
CA MET A 1 3.83 -9.36 11.63
C MET A 1 4.19 -8.29 10.59
N ASN A 2 5.38 -7.66 10.68
CA ASN A 2 5.83 -6.60 9.74
C ASN A 2 7.22 -6.87 9.13
N GLY A 3 7.80 -8.05 9.39
CA GLY A 3 9.24 -8.29 9.23
C GLY A 3 9.74 -8.19 7.79
N THR A 4 8.94 -8.56 6.80
CA THR A 4 9.37 -8.59 5.39
C THR A 4 9.34 -7.20 4.74
N ALA A 5 8.26 -6.45 4.89
CA ALA A 5 8.12 -5.11 4.33
C ALA A 5 9.08 -4.10 4.99
N SER A 6 9.22 -4.15 6.32
CA SER A 6 10.16 -3.26 7.01
C SER A 6 11.62 -3.65 6.76
N ALA A 7 11.94 -4.94 6.59
CA ALA A 7 13.28 -5.37 6.17
C ALA A 7 13.61 -4.92 4.75
N TYR A 8 12.65 -5.00 3.81
CA TYR A 8 12.85 -4.50 2.45
C TYR A 8 13.11 -2.99 2.44
N VAL A 9 12.26 -2.21 3.12
CA VAL A 9 12.45 -0.75 3.25
C VAL A 9 13.79 -0.44 3.92
N ALA A 10 14.18 -1.23 4.92
CA ALA A 10 15.45 -1.08 5.59
C ALA A 10 16.64 -1.32 4.65
N VAL A 11 16.63 -2.36 3.83
CA VAL A 11 17.73 -2.69 2.91
C VAL A 11 17.84 -1.71 1.74
N SER A 12 16.71 -1.20 1.24
CA SER A 12 16.70 -0.28 0.09
C SER A 12 16.94 1.19 0.46
N SER A 13 16.79 1.56 1.73
CA SER A 13 16.97 2.95 2.20
C SER A 13 18.39 3.23 2.68
N LYS A 14 18.87 4.47 2.48
CA LYS A 14 20.14 4.95 3.06
C LYS A 14 20.08 4.96 4.60
N GLN A 15 21.22 4.72 5.24
CA GLN A 15 21.36 4.65 6.71
C GLN A 15 20.76 5.87 7.43
N SER A 16 20.88 7.07 6.85
CA SER A 16 20.37 8.33 7.42
C SER A 16 18.84 8.48 7.33
N GLU A 17 18.20 7.93 6.30
CA GLU A 17 16.76 8.12 6.02
C GLU A 17 15.90 6.91 6.43
N ARG A 18 16.52 5.79 6.82
CA ARG A 18 15.83 4.54 7.20
C ARG A 18 14.77 4.75 8.28
N GLY A 19 15.04 5.60 9.29
CA GLY A 19 14.08 5.89 10.35
C GLY A 19 12.79 6.54 9.83
N ARG A 20 12.92 7.50 8.92
CA ARG A 20 11.78 8.18 8.28
C ARG A 20 11.02 7.24 7.35
N ALA A 21 11.72 6.38 6.61
CA ALA A 21 11.08 5.41 5.73
C ALA A 21 10.24 4.38 6.51
N ILE A 22 10.76 3.87 7.63
CA ILE A 22 10.04 2.94 8.51
C ILE A 22 8.86 3.63 9.20
N SER A 23 9.01 4.88 9.63
CA SER A 23 7.89 5.62 10.25
C SER A 23 6.76 5.87 9.25
N VAL A 24 7.07 6.18 8.00
CA VAL A 24 6.07 6.33 6.93
C VAL A 24 5.35 5.00 6.67
N ALA A 25 6.08 3.89 6.57
CA ALA A 25 5.47 2.57 6.39
C ALA A 25 4.51 2.21 7.55
N THR A 26 4.88 2.55 8.78
CA THR A 26 4.03 2.34 9.96
C THR A 26 2.80 3.25 9.93
N ALA A 27 2.96 4.51 9.53
CA ALA A 27 1.85 5.45 9.39
C ALA A 27 0.83 4.98 8.36
N CYS A 28 1.27 4.45 7.21
CA CYS A 28 0.39 3.85 6.21
C CYS A 28 -0.41 2.67 6.78
N MET A 29 0.20 1.84 7.63
CA MET A 29 -0.48 0.73 8.30
C MET A 29 -1.57 1.22 9.26
N SER A 30 -1.23 2.18 10.12
CA SER A 30 -2.20 2.79 11.04
C SER A 30 -3.34 3.47 10.28
N PHE A 31 -3.04 4.11 9.14
CA PHE A 31 -4.04 4.68 8.26
C PHE A 31 -4.98 3.62 7.69
N GLY A 32 -4.47 2.49 7.19
CA GLY A 32 -5.29 1.38 6.70
C GLY A 32 -6.22 0.81 7.77
N PHE A 33 -5.74 0.70 9.02
CA PHE A 33 -6.55 0.23 10.14
C PHE A 33 -7.72 1.16 10.47
N ILE A 34 -7.52 2.48 10.40
CA ILE A 34 -8.58 3.47 10.61
C ILE A 34 -9.51 3.54 9.39
N ALA A 35 -8.94 3.47 8.18
CA ALA A 35 -9.68 3.61 6.93
C ALA A 35 -10.69 2.48 6.70
N GLY A 36 -10.42 1.25 7.17
CA GLY A 36 -11.33 0.11 7.01
C GLY A 36 -12.72 0.37 7.61
N PRO A 37 -12.85 0.54 8.94
CA PRO A 37 -14.12 0.86 9.58
C PRO A 37 -14.71 2.19 9.13
N ALA A 38 -13.87 3.19 8.84
CA ALA A 38 -14.33 4.49 8.34
C ALA A 38 -15.04 4.37 6.98
N LEU A 39 -14.49 3.57 6.07
CA LEU A 39 -15.11 3.29 4.78
C LEU A 39 -16.40 2.49 4.96
N GLN A 40 -16.41 1.51 5.86
CA GLN A 40 -17.62 0.74 6.19
C GLN A 40 -18.74 1.64 6.75
N ALA A 41 -18.39 2.59 7.62
CA ALA A 41 -19.34 3.56 8.18
C ALA A 41 -19.87 4.53 7.10
N ALA A 42 -19.02 4.98 6.17
CA ALA A 42 -19.44 5.82 5.05
C ALA A 42 -20.46 5.11 4.14
N VAL A 43 -20.31 3.81 3.94
CA VAL A 43 -21.24 2.99 3.14
C VAL A 43 -22.52 2.63 3.91
N SER A 44 -22.53 2.77 5.25
CA SER A 44 -23.70 2.54 6.11
C SER A 44 -24.89 3.48 5.87
N PHE A 45 -24.68 4.58 5.15
CA PHE A 45 -25.75 5.47 4.70
C PHE A 45 -26.55 4.91 3.50
N ILE A 46 -26.14 3.78 2.92
CA ILE A 46 -26.87 3.11 1.83
C ILE A 46 -28.03 2.27 2.41
N SER A 47 -29.27 2.64 2.10
CA SER A 47 -30.47 1.95 2.61
C SER A 47 -30.67 0.55 2.03
N TYR A 48 -31.20 -0.35 2.86
CA TYR A 48 -31.76 -1.64 2.44
C TYR A 48 -33.11 -1.38 1.71
N PRO A 49 -33.42 -2.05 0.58
CA PRO A 49 -32.84 -3.27 0.02
C PRO A 49 -31.77 -3.06 -1.09
N GLY A 50 -31.12 -1.89 -1.14
CA GLY A 50 -30.05 -1.62 -2.12
C GLY A 50 -30.54 -1.58 -3.58
N TYR A 51 -29.59 -1.51 -4.51
CA TYR A 51 -29.85 -1.67 -5.95
C TYR A 51 -29.53 -3.11 -6.35
N VAL A 52 -30.57 -3.87 -6.71
CA VAL A 52 -30.43 -5.23 -7.23
C VAL A 52 -30.55 -5.17 -8.76
N TYR A 53 -29.43 -5.32 -9.46
CA TYR A 53 -29.42 -5.45 -10.91
C TYR A 53 -29.11 -6.91 -11.29
N SER A 54 -30.16 -7.72 -11.40
CA SER A 54 -30.17 -9.12 -11.88
C SER A 54 -29.27 -10.11 -11.10
N VAL A 55 -27.94 -10.00 -11.21
CA VAL A 55 -26.94 -10.86 -10.54
C VAL A 55 -26.05 -10.04 -9.59
N PHE A 56 -25.91 -8.73 -9.85
CA PHE A 56 -25.12 -7.82 -9.02
C PHE A 56 -25.98 -7.22 -7.91
N HIS A 57 -25.71 -7.67 -6.69
CA HIS A 57 -26.33 -7.15 -5.48
C HIS A 57 -25.47 -6.02 -4.93
N PHE A 58 -25.85 -4.77 -5.21
CA PHE A 58 -25.27 -3.61 -4.56
C PHE A 58 -26.01 -3.35 -3.25
N ASN A 59 -25.65 -4.14 -2.25
CA ASN A 59 -26.16 -4.06 -0.89
C ASN A 59 -25.13 -3.48 0.07
N LEU A 60 -25.59 -3.02 1.23
CA LEU A 60 -24.75 -2.53 2.32
C LEU A 60 -23.59 -3.47 2.69
N TYR A 61 -23.79 -4.79 2.53
CA TYR A 61 -22.78 -5.80 2.82
C TYR A 61 -21.75 -5.98 1.70
N THR A 62 -22.11 -5.68 0.45
CA THR A 62 -21.27 -5.95 -0.73
C THR A 62 -20.59 -4.67 -1.24
N ALA A 63 -21.20 -3.51 -1.02
CA ALA A 63 -20.65 -2.20 -1.39
C ALA A 63 -19.25 -1.92 -0.78
N PRO A 64 -18.98 -2.21 0.51
CA PRO A 64 -17.64 -2.04 1.08
C PRO A 64 -16.63 -2.97 0.39
N ALA A 65 -17.03 -4.21 0.09
CA ALA A 65 -16.17 -5.19 -0.56
C ALA A 65 -15.79 -4.77 -1.99
N TYR A 66 -16.72 -4.17 -2.75
CA TYR A 66 -16.42 -3.64 -4.08
C TYR A 66 -15.41 -2.48 -4.03
N ILE A 67 -15.58 -1.55 -3.09
CA ILE A 67 -14.66 -0.40 -2.96
C ILE A 67 -13.25 -0.88 -2.62
N VAL A 68 -13.14 -1.83 -1.68
CA VAL A 68 -11.84 -2.41 -1.31
C VAL A 68 -11.22 -3.18 -2.48
N ASN A 69 -12.01 -3.89 -3.28
CA ASN A 69 -11.51 -4.55 -4.49
C ASN A 69 -10.93 -3.56 -5.51
N VAL A 70 -11.60 -2.43 -5.75
CA VAL A 70 -11.07 -1.37 -6.63
C VAL A 70 -9.77 -0.79 -6.06
N LEU A 71 -9.69 -0.59 -4.74
CA LEU A 71 -8.47 -0.11 -4.08
C LEU A 71 -7.32 -1.11 -4.20
N PHE A 72 -7.60 -2.40 -4.14
CA PHE A 72 -6.62 -3.45 -4.40
C PHE A 72 -6.14 -3.43 -5.85
N MET A 73 -7.05 -3.34 -6.83
CA MET A 73 -6.67 -3.23 -8.24
C MET A 73 -5.77 -2.01 -8.49
N LEU A 74 -6.08 -0.86 -7.88
CA LEU A 74 -5.25 0.34 -7.95
C LEU A 74 -3.87 0.11 -7.32
N SER A 75 -3.81 -0.57 -6.18
CA SER A 75 -2.55 -0.91 -5.51
C SER A 75 -1.67 -1.81 -6.37
N PHE A 76 -2.26 -2.83 -7.00
CA PHE A 76 -1.56 -3.68 -7.96
C PHE A 76 -1.07 -2.90 -9.18
N ALA A 77 -1.89 -2.00 -9.73
CA ALA A 77 -1.49 -1.16 -10.86
C ALA A 77 -0.31 -0.23 -10.49
N LEU A 78 -0.33 0.37 -9.30
CA LEU A 78 0.76 1.21 -8.83
C LEU A 78 2.08 0.44 -8.73
N ILE A 79 2.04 -0.78 -8.17
CA ILE A 79 3.22 -1.66 -8.13
C ILE A 79 3.65 -1.99 -9.55
N TRP A 80 2.73 -2.40 -10.43
CA TRP A 80 3.08 -2.79 -11.80
C TRP A 80 3.77 -1.69 -12.60
N PHE A 81 3.32 -0.43 -12.46
CA PHE A 81 3.86 0.69 -13.24
C PHE A 81 5.01 1.45 -12.57
N ASN A 82 5.07 1.52 -11.24
CA ASN A 82 6.03 2.37 -10.52
C ASN A 82 7.05 1.57 -9.70
N PHE A 83 7.00 0.25 -9.71
CA PHE A 83 7.99 -0.54 -8.99
C PHE A 83 9.32 -0.56 -9.76
N GLU A 84 10.23 0.33 -9.35
CA GLU A 84 11.63 0.31 -9.76
C GLU A 84 12.47 -0.38 -8.67
N GLU A 85 13.06 -1.53 -9.01
CA GLU A 85 13.95 -2.27 -8.10
C GLU A 85 15.29 -1.55 -7.94
N VAL A 86 15.38 -0.63 -6.99
CA VAL A 86 16.64 0.02 -6.64
C VAL A 86 17.38 -0.78 -5.58
N TYR A 87 18.25 -1.69 -6.02
CA TYR A 87 19.21 -2.38 -5.15
C TYR A 87 20.32 -1.42 -4.70
N ALA A 88 20.21 -0.91 -3.47
CA ALA A 88 21.20 -0.01 -2.87
C ALA A 88 22.63 -0.60 -2.85
N GLY A 89 22.76 -1.93 -2.70
CA GLY A 89 24.06 -2.62 -2.62
C GLY A 89 24.92 -2.55 -3.89
N LEU A 90 24.35 -2.26 -5.06
CA LEU A 90 25.09 -2.15 -6.32
C LEU A 90 25.63 -0.73 -6.59
N LYS A 91 25.00 0.32 -6.05
CA LYS A 91 25.43 1.72 -6.28
C LYS A 91 26.66 2.12 -5.45
N GLU A 92 26.85 1.50 -4.28
CA GLU A 92 27.99 1.79 -3.40
C GLU A 92 29.31 1.28 -4.00
N HIS A 93 29.29 0.09 -4.61
CA HIS A 93 30.48 -0.49 -5.24
C HIS A 93 30.91 0.25 -6.53
N GLN A 94 29.97 0.88 -7.23
CA GLN A 94 30.25 1.67 -8.45
C GLN A 94 30.77 3.08 -8.13
N THR A 95 30.32 3.68 -7.03
CA THR A 95 30.75 5.02 -6.61
C THR A 95 32.19 4.97 -6.07
N THR A 96 32.53 3.96 -5.27
CA THR A 96 33.90 3.75 -4.78
C THR A 96 34.88 3.47 -5.92
N SER A 97 34.49 2.73 -6.96
CA SER A 97 35.35 2.48 -8.11
C SER A 97 35.60 3.71 -8.99
N LYS A 98 34.71 4.71 -9.00
CA LYS A 98 34.87 5.97 -9.75
C LYS A 98 35.71 7.02 -9.02
N LEU A 99 35.91 6.88 -7.71
CA LEU A 99 36.75 7.77 -6.91
C LEU A 99 38.22 7.31 -6.84
N ILE A 100 38.51 6.08 -7.27
CA ILE A 100 39.87 5.48 -7.27
C ILE A 100 40.52 5.54 -8.67
N LYS A 101 39.88 6.17 -9.66
CA LYS A 101 40.40 6.34 -11.02
C LYS A 101 40.53 7.81 -11.36
#